data_AF-A0A395UT00-F1
#
_entry.id   AF-A0A395UT00-F1
#
_cell.length_a   1.000
_cell.length_b   1.000
_cell.length_c   1.000
_cell.angle_alpha   90.00
_cell.angle_beta   90.00
_cell.angle_gamma   90.00
#
_symmetry.space_group_name_H-M   'P 1'
#
loop_
_entity.id
_entity.type
_entity.pdbx_description
1 polymer ?
#
loop_
_entity_poly.entity_id
_entity_poly.type
_entity_poly.pdbx_seq_one_letter_code
_entity_poly.pdbx_strand_id
1 'polypeptide(L)' 'MKVNNGIIIDGVLHESSEGFCNECSLSRECCNILDDNYCAILDLGIGQCFVNRGKVTDIKIEEEKK' A
#
# COMPACT_ATOMS: atom_id res chain seq x y z
N MET A 1 15.03 1.29 2.93
CA MET A 1 14.03 0.33 3.46
C MET A 1 13.67 -0.61 2.33
N LYS A 2 13.58 -1.92 2.57
CA LYS A 2 13.06 -2.86 1.58
C LYS A 2 11.57 -3.06 1.86
N VAL A 3 10.73 -2.73 0.89
CA VAL A 3 9.27 -2.84 0.97
C VAL A 3 8.85 -4.00 0.10
N ASN A 4 8.19 -5.00 0.67
CA ASN A 4 7.70 -6.15 -0.10
C ASN A 4 6.35 -5.84 -0.73
N ASN A 5 5.45 -5.17 0.00
CA ASN A 5 4.10 -4.81 -0.45
C ASN A 5 3.84 -3.34 -0.13
N GLY A 6 3.72 -2.51 -1.17
CA GLY A 6 3.40 -1.10 -1.02
C GLY A 6 2.98 -0.46 -2.34
N ILE A 7 2.21 0.63 -2.24
CA ILE A 7 1.70 1.41 -3.36
C ILE A 7 2.24 2.84 -3.22
N ILE A 8 2.55 3.48 -4.34
CA ILE A 8 2.93 4.89 -4.36
C ILE A 8 1.80 5.67 -5.03
N ILE A 9 1.22 6.63 -4.30
CA ILE A 9 0.12 7.49 -4.75
C ILE A 9 0.56 8.94 -4.55
N ASP A 10 0.52 9.75 -5.61
CA ASP A 10 0.95 11.15 -5.59
C ASP A 10 2.36 11.38 -4.97
N GLY A 11 3.26 10.41 -5.21
CA GLY A 11 4.62 10.43 -4.69
C GLY A 11 4.73 10.10 -3.20
N VAL A 12 3.67 9.64 -2.55
CA VAL A 12 3.65 9.15 -1.16
C VAL A 12 3.67 7.61 -1.15
N LEU A 13 4.53 7.01 -0.35
CA LEU A 13 4.57 5.56 -0.15
C LEU A 13 3.56 5.15 0.91
N HIS A 14 2.69 4.22 0.54
CA HIS A 14 1.76 3.50 1.40
C HIS A 14 2.21 2.05 1.49
N GLU A 15 2.80 1.66 2.61
CA GLU A 15 3.33 0.30 2.84
C GLU A 15 2.30 -0.56 3.57
N SER A 16 2.16 -1.83 3.18
CA SER A 16 1.38 -2.81 3.95
C SER A 16 2.05 -3.08 5.30
N SER A 17 1.28 -3.00 6.37
CA SER A 17 1.72 -3.34 7.72
C SER A 17 0.58 -3.96 8.53
N GLU A 18 0.93 -4.65 9.61
CA GLU A 18 -0.07 -5.15 10.56
C GLU A 18 -0.90 -3.99 11.11
N GLY A 19 -2.22 -4.13 11.07
CA GLY A 19 -3.13 -3.10 11.51
C GLY A 19 -4.58 -3.35 11.09
N PHE A 20 -5.43 -2.40 11.42
CA PHE A 20 -6.87 -2.47 11.18
C PHE A 20 -7.32 -1.46 10.12
N CYS A 21 -8.43 -1.74 9.43
CA CYS A 21 -8.93 -0.86 8.36
C CYS A 21 -9.23 0.58 8.82
N ASN A 22 -9.59 0.80 10.08
CA ASN A 22 -9.82 2.14 10.65
C ASN A 22 -8.53 2.96 10.82
N GLU A 23 -7.37 2.32 10.79
CA GLU A 23 -6.04 2.95 10.87
C GLU A 23 -5.38 3.04 9.49
N CYS A 24 -6.02 2.48 8.46
CA CYS A 24 -5.52 2.46 7.10
C CYS A 24 -5.40 3.88 6.55
N SER A 25 -4.21 4.26 6.11
CA SER A 25 -3.96 5.53 5.42
C SER A 25 -4.71 5.66 4.09
N LEU A 26 -5.19 4.55 3.52
CA LEU A 26 -6.02 4.48 2.32
C LEU A 26 -7.44 4.00 2.64
N SER A 27 -7.93 4.24 3.86
CA SER A 27 -9.24 3.74 4.29
C SER A 27 -10.39 4.21 3.40
N ARG A 28 -10.31 5.43 2.83
CA ARG A 28 -11.36 5.98 1.97
C ARG A 28 -11.44 5.25 0.64
N GLU A 29 -10.29 4.99 0.07
CA GLU A 29 -10.11 4.31 -1.20
C GLU A 29 -10.45 2.82 -1.05
N CYS A 30 -10.03 2.19 0.06
CA CYS A 30 -10.34 0.79 0.33
C CYS A 30 -11.83 0.55 0.66
N CYS A 31 -12.56 1.56 1.16
CA CYS A 31 -13.98 1.43 1.48
C CYS A 31 -14.90 1.75 0.29
N ASN A 32 -14.36 2.17 -0.86
CA ASN A 32 -15.17 2.51 -2.02
C ASN A 32 -15.57 1.23 -2.77
N ILE A 33 -16.79 0.74 -2.50
CA ILE A 33 -17.30 -0.58 -2.94
C ILE A 33 -17.35 -0.74 -4.48
N LEU A 34 -17.28 0.36 -5.23
CA LEU A 34 -17.37 0.36 -6.69
C LEU A 34 -16.04 0.04 -7.37
N ASP A 35 -14.91 0.21 -6.67
CA ASP A 35 -13.58 -0.09 -7.18
C ASP A 35 -13.00 -1.27 -6.38
N ASP A 36 -12.26 -2.16 -7.05
CA ASP A 36 -11.53 -3.23 -6.36
C ASP A 36 -10.66 -2.60 -5.26
N ASN A 37 -10.94 -2.90 -4.00
CA ASN A 37 -10.22 -2.26 -2.91
C ASN A 37 -8.72 -2.61 -2.98
N TYR A 38 -7.85 -1.64 -2.70
CA TYR A 38 -6.40 -1.84 -2.85
C TYR A 38 -5.86 -3.00 -2.00
N CYS A 39 -6.49 -3.28 -0.86
CA CYS A 39 -6.12 -4.42 -0.03
C CYS A 39 -6.36 -5.75 -0.78
N ALA A 40 -7.47 -5.88 -1.51
CA ALA A 40 -7.81 -7.07 -2.29
C ALA A 40 -6.93 -7.19 -3.53
N ILE A 41 -6.66 -6.08 -4.23
CA ILE A 41 -5.77 -6.06 -5.41
C ILE A 41 -4.37 -6.59 -5.06
N LEU A 42 -3.85 -6.23 -3.88
CA LEU A 42 -2.56 -6.68 -3.41
C LEU A 42 -2.60 -7.97 -2.57
N ASP A 43 -3.76 -8.62 -2.47
CA ASP A 43 -3.98 -9.80 -1.62
C ASP A 43 -3.44 -9.60 -0.19
N LEU A 44 -3.70 -8.42 0.38
CA LEU A 44 -3.32 -8.11 1.75
C LEU A 44 -4.10 -9.03 2.69
N GLY A 45 -3.37 -9.86 3.43
CA GLY A 45 -3.96 -10.78 4.40
C GLY A 45 -4.80 -10.08 5.47
N ILE A 46 -5.62 -10.87 6.17
CA ILE A 46 -6.43 -10.36 7.29
C ILE A 46 -5.51 -9.71 8.35
N GLY A 47 -5.90 -8.53 8.82
CA GLY A 47 -5.12 -7.77 9.80
C GLY A 47 -3.96 -7.00 9.20
N GLN A 48 -3.99 -6.73 7.89
CA GLN A 48 -3.08 -5.82 7.22
C GLN A 48 -3.80 -4.55 6.77
N CYS A 49 -3.09 -3.43 6.81
CA CYS A 49 -3.56 -2.15 6.30
C CYS A 49 -2.39 -1.35 5.71
N PHE A 50 -2.70 -0.27 4.98
CA PHE A 50 -1.67 0.62 4.48
C PHE A 50 -1.27 1.67 5.51
N VAL A 51 0.02 1.82 5.74
CA VAL A 51 0.61 2.87 6.58
C VAL A 51 1.32 3.88 5.68
N ASN A 52 1.02 5.16 5.87
CA ASN A 52 1.71 6.25 5.17
C ASN A 52 3.16 6.35 5.67
N ARG A 53 4.13 6.18 4.77
CA ARG A 53 5.57 6.30 5.04
C ARG A 53 6.17 7.62 4.56
N GLY A 54 5.34 8.52 4.05
CA GLY A 54 5.72 9.83 3.56
C GLY A 54 6.10 9.86 2.09
N LYS A 55 6.53 11.03 1.62
CA LYS A 55 6.93 11.25 0.23
C LYS A 55 8.22 10.50 -0.09
N VAL A 56 8.25 9.87 -1.25
CA VAL A 56 9.45 9.27 -1.84
C VAL A 56 10.07 10.22 -2.85
N THR A 57 11.39 10.39 -2.78
CA THR A 57 12.16 11.24 -3.71
C THR A 57 12.88 10.42 -4.77
N ASP A 58 13.26 9.18 -4.44
CA ASP A 58 14.06 8.31 -5.28
C ASP A 58 13.52 6.88 -5.21
N ILE A 59 12.94 6.41 -6.31
CA ILE A 59 12.49 5.02 -6.45
C ILE A 59 13.51 4.32 -7.34
N LYS A 60 14.25 3.38 -6.76
CA LYS A 60 15.13 2.48 -7.51
C LYS A 60 14.43 1.14 -7.63
N ILE A 61 14.02 0.79 -8.84
CA ILE A 61 13.45 -0.52 -9.15
C ILE A 61 14.60 -1.38 -9.66
N GLU A 62 14.85 -2.51 -9.00
CA GLU A 62 15.72 -3.54 -9.58
C GLU A 62 14.88 -4.30 -10.60
N GLU A 63 15.32 -4.31 -11.87
CA GLU A 63 14.70 -5.18 -12.87
C GLU A 63 14.85 -6.64 -12.44
N GLU A 64 13.75 -7.37 -12.36
CA GLU A 64 13.81 -8.83 -12.25
C GLU A 64 14.51 -9.37 -13.50
N LYS A 65 15.72 -9.89 -13.32
CA LYS A 65 16.40 -10.65 -14.36
C LYS A 65 15.61 -11.93 -14.60
N LYS A 66 14.88 -11.95 -15.72
CA LYS A 66 14.16 -13.11 -16.25
C LYS A 66 15.06 -14.32 -16.47
#